data_AF-A0A662N191-F1
#
_entry.id   AF-A0A662N191-F1
#
_cell.length_a   1.000
_cell.length_b   1.000
_cell.length_c   1.000
_cell.angle_alpha   90.00
_cell.angle_beta   90.00
_cell.angle_gamma   90.00
#
_symmetry.space_group_name_H-M   'P 1'
#
loop_
_entity.id
_entity.type
_entity.pdbx_description
1 polymer ?
#
loop_
_entity_poly.entity_id
_entity_poly.type
_entity_poly.pdbx_seq_one_letter_code
_entity_poly.pdbx_strand_id
1 'polypeptide(L)' 'GPTVFLFPLRGWCSLDREGSVLFDPVEDKVFIEEFRKHLNNPKVEIKEIDCNLEDHEFAEALVNNFEEIFQKVKERRD' A
#
# COMPACT_ATOMS: atom_id res chain seq x y z
N GLY A 1 10.64 12.57 -2.45
CA GLY A 1 9.58 13.47 -2.95
C GLY A 1 8.32 13.20 -2.15
N PRO A 2 7.12 13.60 -2.60
CA PRO A 2 5.89 12.95 -2.17
C PRO A 2 5.97 11.45 -2.46
N THR A 3 5.46 10.63 -1.54
CA THR A 3 5.52 9.16 -1.61
C THR A 3 4.26 8.60 -0.98
N VAL A 4 3.67 7.60 -1.62
CA VAL A 4 2.52 6.85 -1.07
C VAL A 4 2.93 5.38 -0.98
N PHE A 5 2.69 4.77 0.16
CA PHE A 5 2.83 3.34 0.41
C PHE A 5 1.42 2.72 0.43
N LEU A 6 1.18 1.74 -0.44
CA LEU A 6 -0.08 1.01 -0.50
C LEU A 6 0.09 -0.33 0.21
N PHE A 7 -0.76 -0.60 1.19
CA PHE A 7 -0.74 -1.81 2.00
C PHE A 7 -1.96 -2.68 1.67
N PRO A 8 -1.79 -3.91 1.16
CA PRO A 8 -2.91 -4.82 0.87
C PRO A 8 -3.47 -5.42 2.17
N LEU A 9 -4.77 -5.33 2.39
CA LEU A 9 -5.43 -5.87 3.60
C LEU A 9 -5.75 -7.36 3.52
N ARG A 10 -5.66 -7.97 2.33
CA ARG A 10 -6.02 -9.39 2.12
C ARG A 10 -4.85 -10.23 1.59
N GLY A 11 -3.64 -9.87 2.00
CA GLY A 11 -2.41 -10.59 1.77
C GLY A 11 -1.54 -10.04 0.64
N TRP A 12 -0.27 -10.46 0.66
CA TRP A 12 0.83 -9.88 -0.11
C TRP A 12 1.19 -10.60 -1.39
N CYS A 13 0.61 -11.77 -1.64
CA CYS A 13 0.90 -12.52 -2.85
C CYS A 13 -0.20 -13.51 -3.16
N SER A 14 -0.05 -14.19 -4.30
CA SER A 14 -1.02 -15.19 -4.74
C SER A 14 -1.17 -16.39 -3.79
N LEU A 15 -0.19 -16.66 -2.93
CA LEU A 15 -0.25 -17.74 -1.95
C LEU A 15 -0.73 -17.28 -0.57
N ASP A 16 -0.65 -15.99 -0.30
CA ASP A 16 -1.08 -15.36 0.96
C ASP A 16 -2.47 -14.77 0.76
N ARG A 17 -3.50 -15.59 0.96
CA ARG A 17 -4.91 -15.24 0.73
C ARG A 17 -5.83 -16.11 1.57
N GLU A 18 -7.03 -15.62 1.86
CA GLU A 18 -8.01 -16.33 2.69
C GLU A 18 -8.17 -17.81 2.30
N GLY A 19 -8.08 -18.70 3.30
CA GLY A 19 -8.13 -20.15 3.13
C GLY A 19 -6.78 -20.82 2.84
N SER A 20 -5.71 -20.06 2.59
CA SER A 20 -4.35 -20.59 2.46
C SER A 20 -3.68 -20.79 3.83
N VAL A 21 -2.72 -21.73 3.91
CA VAL A 21 -1.86 -21.93 5.08
C VAL A 21 -0.88 -20.78 5.32
N LEU A 22 -0.67 -19.94 4.31
CA LEU A 22 0.21 -18.76 4.39
C LEU A 22 -0.55 -17.47 4.70
N PHE A 23 -1.88 -17.54 4.88
CA PHE A 23 -2.68 -16.36 5.19
C PHE A 23 -2.61 -16.02 6.67
N ASP A 24 -1.89 -14.95 6.99
CA ASP A 24 -1.74 -14.46 8.36
C ASP A 24 -2.03 -12.95 8.47
N PRO A 25 -3.31 -12.56 8.59
CA PRO A 25 -3.69 -11.17 8.75
C PRO A 25 -3.20 -10.55 10.09
N VAL A 26 -2.76 -11.36 11.05
CA VAL A 26 -2.21 -10.86 12.31
C VAL A 26 -0.75 -10.44 12.11
N GLU A 27 0.05 -11.24 11.39
CA GLU A 27 1.42 -10.87 10.99
C GLU A 27 1.42 -9.59 10.16
N ASP A 28 0.53 -9.51 9.17
CA ASP A 28 0.35 -8.33 8.32
C ASP A 28 0.06 -7.07 9.14
N LYS A 29 -0.82 -7.21 10.14
CA LYS A 29 -1.15 -6.10 11.05
C LYS A 29 0.05 -5.67 11.88
N VAL A 30 0.86 -6.61 12.38
CA VAL A 30 2.10 -6.29 13.10
C VAL A 30 3.05 -5.50 12.21
N PHE A 31 3.20 -5.90 10.93
CA PHE A 31 4.02 -5.15 9.98
C PHE A 31 3.55 -3.70 9.84
N ILE A 32 2.26 -3.46 9.58
CA ILE A 32 1.80 -2.09 9.30
C ILE A 32 1.86 -1.19 10.54
N GLU A 33 1.62 -1.75 11.72
CA GLU A 33 1.76 -1.04 12.99
C GLU A 33 3.22 -0.66 13.27
N GLU A 34 4.16 -1.58 13.09
CA GLU A 34 5.59 -1.31 13.26
C GLU A 34 6.14 -0.39 12.17
N PHE A 35 5.67 -0.53 10.93
CA PHE A 35 6.01 0.37 9.83
C PHE A 35 5.57 1.81 10.15
N ARG A 36 4.33 2.00 10.61
CA ARG A 36 3.80 3.31 11.04
C ARG A 36 4.62 3.92 12.18
N LYS A 37 5.04 3.13 13.18
CA LYS A 37 5.86 3.61 14.30
C LYS A 37 7.24 4.13 13.86
N HIS A 38 7.86 3.47 12.89
CA HIS A 38 9.23 3.78 12.46
C HIS A 38 9.29 4.75 11.27
N LEU A 39 8.14 5.06 10.66
CA LEU A 39 8.05 6.00 9.55
C LEU A 39 8.22 7.45 10.04
N ASN A 40 9.46 7.91 10.06
CA ASN A 40 9.81 9.27 10.52
C ASN A 40 9.62 10.37 9.47
N ASN A 41 9.22 10.03 8.24
CA ASN A 41 9.07 10.99 7.15
C ASN A 41 7.60 11.39 6.96
N PRO A 42 7.19 12.62 7.30
CA PRO A 42 5.80 13.06 7.19
C PRO A 42 5.32 13.23 5.74
N LYS A 43 6.20 13.13 4.74
CA LYS A 43 5.84 13.19 3.31
C LYS A 43 5.42 11.82 2.75
N VAL A 44 5.54 10.75 3.54
CA VAL A 44 5.10 9.42 3.16
C VAL A 44 3.68 9.21 3.69
N GLU A 45 2.74 9.05 2.77
CA GLU A 45 1.36 8.68 3.07
C GLU A 45 1.23 7.15 3.03
N ILE A 46 0.45 6.58 3.93
CA ILE A 46 0.13 5.14 3.95
C ILE A 46 -1.35 5.00 3.66
N LYS A 47 -1.69 4.22 2.62
CA LYS A 47 -3.08 3.87 2.28
C LYS A 47 -3.26 2.36 2.38
N GLU A 48 -4.34 1.94 3.02
CA GLU A 48 -4.74 0.55 3.13
C GLU A 48 -5.74 0.24 2.03
N ILE A 49 -5.50 -0.83 1.27
CA ILE A 49 -6.32 -1.23 0.12
C ILE A 49 -6.98 -2.57 0.45
N ASP A 50 -8.31 -2.61 0.40
CA ASP A 50 -9.10 -3.79 0.78
C ASP A 50 -9.14 -4.87 -0.31
N CYS A 51 -7.96 -5.38 -0.69
CA CYS A 51 -7.77 -6.49 -1.62
C CYS A 51 -6.43 -7.18 -1.36
N ASN A 52 -6.17 -8.27 -2.10
CA ASN A 52 -4.86 -8.92 -2.16
C ASN A 52 -3.93 -8.13 -3.09
N LEU A 53 -2.61 -8.22 -2.87
CA LEU A 53 -1.62 -7.54 -3.72
C LEU A 53 -1.76 -7.90 -5.21
N GLU A 54 -2.14 -9.14 -5.52
CA GLU A 54 -2.24 -9.65 -6.89
C GLU A 54 -3.61 -9.38 -7.54
N ASP A 55 -4.53 -8.74 -6.82
CA ASP A 55 -5.85 -8.41 -7.36
C ASP A 55 -5.77 -7.22 -8.33
N HIS A 56 -6.69 -7.19 -9.29
CA HIS A 56 -6.75 -6.12 -10.29
C HIS A 56 -6.97 -4.75 -9.64
N GLU A 57 -7.80 -4.73 -8.59
CA GLU A 57 -8.13 -3.58 -7.77
C GLU A 57 -6.87 -2.95 -7.13
N PHE A 58 -5.88 -3.78 -6.75
CA PHE A 58 -4.62 -3.26 -6.22
C PHE A 58 -3.80 -2.57 -7.31
N ALA A 59 -3.76 -3.16 -8.51
CA ALA A 59 -3.08 -2.56 -9.66
C ALA A 59 -3.71 -1.22 -10.07
N GLU A 60 -5.04 -1.14 -10.08
CA GLU A 60 -5.76 0.12 -10.31
C GLU A 60 -5.42 1.16 -9.24
N ALA A 61 -5.44 0.77 -7.95
CA ALA A 61 -5.06 1.66 -6.86
C ALA A 61 -3.62 2.17 -7.02
N LEU A 62 -2.69 1.31 -7.43
CA LEU A 62 -1.29 1.66 -7.65
C LEU A 62 -1.13 2.74 -8.72
N VAL A 63 -1.74 2.53 -9.90
CA VAL A 63 -1.65 3.48 -11.02
C VAL A 63 -2.33 4.80 -10.66
N ASN A 64 -3.54 4.76 -10.09
CA ASN A 64 -4.27 5.96 -9.71
C ASN A 64 -3.49 6.83 -8.71
N ASN A 65 -2.87 6.21 -7.70
CA ASN A 65 -2.04 6.94 -6.73
C ASN A 65 -0.76 7.50 -7.36
N PHE A 66 -0.14 6.76 -8.28
CA PHE A 66 1.02 7.25 -9.01
C PHE A 66 0.67 8.50 -9.84
N GLU A 67 -0.42 8.46 -10.61
CA GLU A 67 -0.88 9.59 -11.42
C GLU A 67 -1.17 10.83 -10.55
N GLU A 68 -1.85 10.64 -9.42
CA GLU A 68 -2.15 11.71 -8.47
C GLU A 68 -0.88 12.40 -7.96
N ILE A 69 0.11 11.62 -7.52
CA ILE A 69 1.38 12.16 -7.00
C ILE A 69 2.16 12.84 -8.13
N PHE A 70 2.22 12.22 -9.30
CA PHE A 70 2.96 12.72 -10.45
C PHE A 70 2.42 14.08 -10.90
N GLN A 71 1.10 14.21 -11.02
CA GLN A 71 0.43 15.44 -11.40
C GLN A 71 0.67 16.55 -10.34
N LYS A 72 0.54 16.23 -9.05
CA LYS A 72 0.86 17.16 -7.95
C LYS A 72 2.31 17.67 -7.99
N VAL A 73 3.26 16.82 -8.37
CA VAL A 73 4.67 17.22 -8.51
C VAL A 73 4.88 18.10 -9.74
N LYS A 74 4.22 17.78 -10.85
CA LYS A 74 4.29 18.55 -12.09
C LYS A 74 3.77 19.98 -11.88
N GLU A 75 2.59 20.14 -11.30
CA GLU A 75 1.96 21.44 -11.05
C GLU A 75 2.76 22.36 -10.10
N ARG A 76 3.57 21.79 -9.20
CA ARG A 76 4.44 22.58 -8.30
C ARG A 76 5.72 23.07 -8.95
N ARG A 77 6.05 22.55 -10.13
CA ARG A 77 7.26 22.89 -10.88
C ARG A 77 7.01 23.98 -11.93
N ASP A 78 5.75 24.15 -12.33
CA ASP A 78 5.26 25.20 -13.22
C ASP A 78 4.92 26.48 -12.42
#